data_AF-A0A3Q3K1V3-F1
#
_entry.id   AF-A0A3Q3K1V3-F1
#
_cell.length_a   1.000
_cell.length_b   1.000
_cell.length_c   1.000
_cell.angle_alpha   90.00
_cell.angle_beta   90.00
_cell.angle_gamma   90.00
#
_symmetry.space_group_name_H-M   'P 1'
#
loop_
_entity.id
_entity.type
_entity.pdbx_description
1 polymer ?
#
loop_
_entity_poly.entity_id
_entity_poly.type
_entity_poly.pdbx_seq_one_letter_code
_entity_poly.pdbx_strand_id
1 'polypeptide(L)'
;RLVKLLSKGEGIRTLLWTFVKSLQALPYVGLLIAMIFFIYAVIGMQTFGKVAIDDNTDINRNCNFQTFFMAVLVLFCATGEQWQEIMLAALPGRRCDPEADVEPGEEFTCGSNLAYIYFISFFMLCAYLIINLFIAVIMDNFEYLTRDWTVLGTHHLDEFKRVWSDYDPEAGHIKHIDVITMLRRIQPPLGFGKLCPHRVACKRLISMNVPLHPDGTVTFNATLFALVRTSLKIKTEPIDQQNVELKLIIKKLWKHTKHKLIDEVIPP
;
A
#
# COMPACT_ATOMS: atom_id res chain seq x y z
N ARG A 1 4.45 -12.92 23.78
CA ARG A 1 5.88 -12.76 24.15
C ARG A 1 6.80 -12.79 22.92
N LEU A 2 6.59 -13.69 21.95
CA LEU A 2 7.34 -13.74 20.67
C LEU A 2 7.20 -12.50 19.77
N VAL A 3 6.02 -11.87 19.68
CA VAL A 3 5.82 -10.64 18.87
C VAL A 3 6.72 -9.46 19.30
N LYS A 4 7.16 -9.43 20.57
CA LYS A 4 8.12 -8.42 21.08
C LYS A 4 9.55 -8.60 20.55
N LEU A 5 9.88 -9.75 19.96
CA LEU A 5 11.17 -9.97 19.29
C LEU A 5 11.16 -9.35 17.88
N LEU A 6 10.01 -9.35 17.19
CA LEU A 6 9.84 -8.70 15.87
C LEU A 6 10.03 -7.19 15.95
N SER A 7 9.77 -6.56 17.11
CA SER A 7 9.98 -5.12 17.30
C SER A 7 11.44 -4.72 17.51
N LYS A 8 12.37 -5.67 17.69
CA LYS A 8 13.80 -5.38 17.88
C LYS A 8 14.58 -5.29 16.57
N GLY A 9 14.10 -5.93 15.50
CA GLY A 9 14.72 -5.84 14.18
C GLY A 9 14.14 -4.69 13.37
N GLU A 10 14.89 -3.62 13.18
CA GLU A 10 14.44 -2.46 12.39
C GLU A 10 14.05 -2.86 10.95
N GLY A 11 14.82 -3.76 10.32
CA GLY A 11 14.49 -4.27 8.99
C GLY A 11 13.19 -5.07 8.92
N ILE A 12 12.95 -5.97 9.89
CA ILE A 12 11.72 -6.78 9.97
C ILE A 12 10.52 -5.88 10.26
N ARG A 13 10.68 -4.91 11.16
CA ARG A 13 9.63 -3.93 11.48
C ARG A 13 9.24 -3.12 10.25
N THR A 14 10.22 -2.63 9.48
CA THR A 14 9.96 -1.90 8.24
C THR A 14 9.27 -2.79 7.22
N LEU A 15 9.72 -4.04 7.01
CA LEU A 15 9.11 -4.97 6.07
C LEU A 15 7.65 -5.31 6.44
N LEU A 16 7.39 -5.62 7.71
CA LEU A 16 6.03 -5.86 8.20
C LEU A 16 5.14 -4.62 8.09
N TRP A 17 5.68 -3.43 8.39
CA TRP A 17 4.93 -2.18 8.26
C TRP A 17 4.59 -1.89 6.79
N THR A 18 5.53 -2.11 5.85
CA THR A 18 5.29 -1.98 4.41
C THR A 18 4.23 -2.98 3.93
N PHE A 19 4.29 -4.24 4.38
CA PHE A 19 3.27 -5.25 4.05
C PHE A 19 1.87 -4.89 4.59
N VAL A 20 1.78 -4.45 5.85
CA VAL A 20 0.51 -3.99 6.43
C VAL A 20 0.00 -2.75 5.69
N LYS A 21 0.90 -1.86 5.25
CA LYS A 21 0.54 -0.70 4.43
C LYS A 21 0.01 -1.10 3.06
N SER A 22 0.59 -2.09 2.40
CA SER A 22 0.06 -2.58 1.11
C SER A 22 -1.31 -3.25 1.29
N LEU A 23 -1.57 -3.92 2.42
CA LEU A 23 -2.91 -4.47 2.70
C LEU A 23 -4.00 -3.37 2.85
N GLN A 24 -3.65 -2.17 3.31
CA GLN A 24 -4.60 -1.06 3.43
C GLN A 24 -5.15 -0.57 2.08
N ALA A 25 -4.45 -0.82 0.97
CA ALA A 25 -4.87 -0.46 -0.36
C ALA A 25 -5.80 -1.50 -1.02
N LEU A 26 -5.94 -2.69 -0.41
CA LEU A 26 -6.65 -3.83 -1.00
C LEU A 26 -8.08 -4.13 -0.48
N PRO A 27 -8.75 -3.31 0.36
CA PRO A 27 -10.05 -3.70 0.91
C PRO A 27 -11.11 -3.92 -0.19
N TYR A 28 -11.05 -3.15 -1.28
CA TYR A 28 -11.97 -3.31 -2.40
C TYR A 28 -11.78 -4.63 -3.15
N VAL A 29 -10.54 -5.07 -3.33
CA VAL A 29 -10.22 -6.36 -3.97
C VAL A 29 -10.65 -7.51 -3.07
N GLY A 30 -10.40 -7.41 -1.76
CA GLY A 30 -10.86 -8.39 -0.78
C GLY A 30 -12.40 -8.49 -0.73
N LEU A 31 -13.10 -7.36 -0.82
CA LEU A 31 -14.55 -7.33 -0.89
C LEU A 31 -15.10 -8.02 -2.14
N LEU A 32 -14.45 -7.82 -3.30
CA LEU A 32 -14.81 -8.48 -4.55
C LEU A 32 -14.67 -10.00 -4.44
N ILE A 33 -13.57 -10.49 -3.85
CA ILE A 33 -13.36 -11.92 -3.59
C ILE A 33 -14.47 -12.46 -2.68
N ALA A 34 -14.76 -11.76 -1.57
CA ALA A 34 -15.82 -12.17 -0.64
C ALA A 34 -17.20 -12.23 -1.32
N MET A 35 -17.51 -11.28 -2.20
CA MET A 35 -18.75 -11.26 -2.97
C MET A 35 -18.86 -12.45 -3.94
N ILE A 36 -17.77 -12.82 -4.59
CA ILE A 36 -17.74 -13.98 -5.50
C ILE A 36 -17.94 -15.29 -4.72
N PHE A 37 -17.26 -15.45 -3.59
CA PHE A 37 -17.46 -16.59 -2.70
C PHE A 37 -18.91 -16.68 -2.21
N PHE A 38 -19.53 -15.54 -1.86
CA PHE A 38 -20.93 -15.49 -1.46
C PHE A 38 -21.87 -15.96 -2.57
N ILE A 39 -21.71 -15.42 -3.79
CA ILE A 39 -22.55 -15.78 -4.94
C ILE A 39 -22.44 -17.27 -5.26
N TYR A 40 -21.20 -17.78 -5.37
CA TYR A 40 -20.97 -19.19 -5.68
C TYR A 40 -21.47 -20.10 -4.55
N ALA A 41 -21.26 -19.74 -3.28
CA ALA A 41 -21.75 -20.55 -2.16
C ALA A 41 -23.28 -20.70 -2.20
N VAL A 42 -24.01 -19.61 -2.45
CA VAL A 42 -25.47 -19.65 -2.58
C VAL A 42 -25.90 -20.49 -3.77
N ILE A 43 -25.27 -20.33 -4.95
CA ILE A 43 -25.58 -21.14 -6.14
C ILE A 43 -25.30 -22.63 -5.87
N GLY A 44 -24.16 -22.93 -5.23
CA GLY A 44 -23.75 -24.29 -4.89
C GLY A 44 -24.70 -24.96 -3.91
N MET A 45 -25.18 -24.23 -2.89
CA MET A 45 -26.22 -24.74 -1.98
C MET A 45 -27.51 -25.07 -2.72
N GLN A 46 -27.98 -24.20 -3.62
CA GLN A 46 -29.22 -24.42 -4.35
C GLN A 46 -29.11 -25.57 -5.36
N THR A 47 -27.92 -25.79 -5.93
CA THR A 47 -27.72 -26.78 -7.00
C THR A 47 -27.30 -28.15 -6.46
N PHE A 48 -26.44 -28.18 -5.44
CA PHE A 48 -25.79 -29.39 -4.94
C PHE A 48 -26.12 -29.70 -3.47
N GLY A 49 -26.89 -28.86 -2.78
CA GLY A 49 -27.20 -29.03 -1.35
C GLY A 49 -28.03 -30.28 -1.02
N LYS A 50 -28.69 -30.89 -2.01
CA LYS A 50 -29.47 -32.14 -1.84
C LYS A 50 -28.64 -33.41 -2.01
N VAL A 51 -27.37 -33.32 -2.40
CA VAL A 51 -26.51 -34.49 -2.54
C VAL A 51 -26.25 -35.06 -1.14
N ALA A 52 -26.46 -36.37 -0.97
CA ALA A 52 -26.23 -37.06 0.28
C ALA A 52 -24.76 -36.96 0.70
N ILE A 53 -24.54 -36.78 1.99
CA ILE A 53 -23.21 -36.87 2.59
C ILE A 53 -22.80 -38.35 2.65
N ASP A 54 -21.70 -38.70 1.99
CA ASP A 54 -21.09 -40.03 2.02
C ASP A 54 -19.59 -39.93 2.29
N ASP A 55 -19.13 -40.51 3.39
CA ASP A 55 -17.72 -40.50 3.81
C ASP A 55 -16.79 -41.24 2.83
N ASN A 56 -17.34 -42.03 1.90
CA ASN A 56 -16.59 -42.68 0.84
C ASN A 56 -16.42 -41.81 -0.41
N THR A 57 -16.99 -40.60 -0.42
CA THR A 57 -16.93 -39.66 -1.54
C THR A 57 -16.34 -38.32 -1.10
N ASP A 58 -16.00 -37.47 -2.07
CA ASP A 58 -15.51 -36.12 -1.82
C ASP A 58 -16.58 -35.15 -1.32
N ILE A 59 -17.86 -35.55 -1.37
CA ILE A 59 -18.95 -34.89 -0.67
C ILE A 59 -19.20 -35.63 0.64
N ASN A 60 -18.49 -35.20 1.68
CA ASN A 60 -18.52 -35.79 3.01
C ASN A 60 -18.91 -34.76 4.08
N ARG A 61 -18.89 -35.17 5.35
CA ARG A 61 -19.30 -34.32 6.48
C ARG A 61 -18.50 -33.01 6.60
N ASN A 62 -17.27 -32.98 6.11
CA ASN A 62 -16.40 -31.80 6.16
C ASN A 62 -16.41 -31.00 4.85
N CYS A 63 -16.97 -31.55 3.77
CA CYS A 63 -16.95 -30.98 2.43
C CYS A 63 -18.32 -31.19 1.79
N ASN A 64 -19.27 -30.27 2.01
CA ASN A 64 -20.63 -30.37 1.47
C ASN A 64 -21.28 -29.00 1.24
N PHE A 65 -22.40 -29.01 0.52
CA PHE A 65 -23.18 -27.82 0.16
C PHE A 65 -24.46 -27.64 0.98
N GLN A 66 -24.62 -28.34 2.10
CA GLN A 66 -25.88 -28.31 2.86
C GLN A 66 -26.07 -27.01 3.65
N THR A 67 -24.97 -26.39 4.09
CA THR A 67 -25.00 -25.13 4.84
C THR A 67 -24.11 -24.09 4.19
N PHE A 68 -24.41 -22.81 4.41
CA PHE A 68 -23.66 -21.70 3.81
C PHE A 68 -22.17 -21.74 4.15
N PHE A 69 -21.83 -21.95 5.42
CA PHE A 69 -20.44 -21.98 5.84
C PHE A 69 -19.69 -23.17 5.25
N MET A 70 -20.32 -24.35 5.17
CA MET A 70 -19.71 -25.51 4.53
C MET A 70 -19.53 -25.29 3.02
N ALA A 71 -20.51 -24.70 2.33
CA ALA A 71 -20.36 -24.35 0.92
C ALA A 71 -19.18 -23.37 0.68
N VAL A 72 -18.98 -22.40 1.56
CA VAL A 72 -17.80 -21.52 1.52
C VAL A 72 -16.50 -22.30 1.77
N LEU A 73 -16.49 -23.25 2.70
CA LEU A 73 -15.33 -24.12 2.94
C LEU A 73 -15.02 -25.01 1.73
N VAL A 74 -16.04 -25.58 1.07
CA VAL A 74 -15.86 -26.35 -0.17
C VAL A 74 -15.20 -25.49 -1.25
N LEU A 75 -15.66 -24.25 -1.42
CA LEU A 75 -15.05 -23.31 -2.37
C LEU A 75 -13.60 -22.96 -2.00
N PHE A 76 -13.31 -22.84 -0.71
CA PHE A 76 -11.95 -22.63 -0.21
C PHE A 76 -11.03 -23.84 -0.47
N CYS A 77 -11.53 -25.06 -0.26
CA CYS A 77 -10.82 -26.29 -0.63
C CYS A 77 -10.58 -26.34 -2.14
N ALA A 78 -11.61 -26.04 -2.93
CA ALA A 78 -11.54 -26.02 -4.39
C ALA A 78 -10.58 -24.95 -4.95
N THR A 79 -10.14 -23.99 -4.13
CA THR A 79 -9.14 -23.00 -4.54
C THR A 79 -7.71 -23.55 -4.52
N GLY A 80 -7.45 -24.62 -3.76
CA GLY A 80 -6.13 -25.24 -3.62
C GLY A 80 -5.99 -26.47 -4.50
N GLU A 81 -6.55 -27.59 -4.05
CA GLU A 81 -6.47 -28.90 -4.70
C GLU A 81 -7.82 -29.60 -4.65
N GLN A 82 -7.95 -30.74 -5.35
CA GLN A 82 -9.10 -31.66 -5.23
C GLN A 82 -10.45 -31.15 -5.80
N TRP A 83 -10.48 -29.97 -6.42
CA TRP A 83 -11.70 -29.42 -7.03
C TRP A 83 -12.29 -30.33 -8.13
N GLN A 84 -11.47 -31.10 -8.83
CA GLN A 84 -11.92 -32.05 -9.84
C GLN A 84 -12.74 -33.19 -9.22
N GLU A 85 -12.29 -33.72 -8.09
CA GLU A 85 -12.94 -34.84 -7.40
C GLU A 85 -14.27 -34.39 -6.79
N ILE A 86 -14.30 -33.21 -6.15
CA ILE A 86 -15.52 -32.57 -5.66
C ILE A 86 -16.52 -32.31 -6.80
N MET A 87 -16.03 -31.84 -7.96
CA MET A 87 -16.86 -31.65 -9.15
C MET A 87 -17.47 -32.98 -9.62
N LEU A 88 -16.67 -34.04 -9.69
CA LEU A 88 -17.16 -35.37 -10.08
C LEU A 88 -18.18 -35.91 -9.07
N ALA A 89 -17.98 -35.68 -7.77
CA ALA A 89 -18.92 -36.05 -6.72
C ALA A 89 -20.26 -35.29 -6.80
N ALA A 90 -20.29 -34.11 -7.44
CA ALA A 90 -21.50 -33.30 -7.63
C ALA A 90 -22.27 -33.56 -8.95
N LEU A 91 -21.78 -34.48 -9.80
CA LEU A 91 -22.44 -34.88 -11.06
C LEU A 91 -23.79 -35.57 -10.82
N PRO A 92 -24.68 -35.66 -11.83
CA PRO A 92 -25.94 -36.38 -11.67
C PRO A 92 -25.72 -37.88 -11.45
N GLY A 93 -26.72 -38.55 -10.87
CA GLY A 93 -26.63 -39.97 -10.53
C GLY A 93 -26.21 -40.23 -9.08
N ARG A 94 -26.18 -39.19 -8.24
CA ARG A 94 -25.76 -39.27 -6.84
C ARG A 94 -26.95 -39.51 -5.95
N ARG A 95 -26.68 -40.18 -4.83
CA ARG A 95 -27.70 -40.42 -3.82
C ARG A 95 -28.18 -39.08 -3.25
N CYS A 96 -29.49 -38.92 -3.13
CA CYS A 96 -30.11 -37.78 -2.48
C CYS A 96 -30.09 -37.95 -0.96
N ASP A 97 -29.96 -36.83 -0.24
CA ASP A 97 -30.08 -36.82 1.22
C ASP A 97 -31.47 -37.36 1.63
N PRO A 98 -31.58 -38.26 2.63
CA PRO A 98 -32.87 -38.74 3.14
C PRO A 98 -33.84 -37.65 3.60
N GLU A 99 -33.33 -36.48 4.01
CA GLU A 99 -34.15 -35.33 4.40
C GLU A 99 -34.59 -34.46 3.20
N ALA A 100 -34.11 -34.76 1.98
CA ALA A 100 -34.51 -34.04 0.79
C ALA A 100 -35.91 -34.50 0.30
N ASP A 101 -36.71 -33.54 -0.18
CA ASP A 101 -37.97 -33.84 -0.85
C ASP A 101 -37.72 -34.53 -2.19
N VAL A 102 -37.70 -35.87 -2.20
CA VAL A 102 -37.57 -36.74 -3.38
C VAL A 102 -38.65 -37.81 -3.39
N GLU A 103 -39.14 -38.17 -4.58
CA GLU A 103 -40.18 -39.20 -4.70
C GLU A 103 -39.60 -40.61 -4.47
N PRO A 104 -40.40 -41.54 -3.90
CA PRO A 104 -39.97 -42.92 -3.73
C PRO A 104 -39.56 -43.55 -5.07
N GLY A 105 -38.30 -43.97 -5.20
CA GLY A 105 -37.72 -44.51 -6.44
C GLY A 105 -36.76 -43.57 -7.16
N GLU A 106 -36.66 -42.31 -6.75
CA GLU A 106 -35.74 -41.30 -7.34
C GLU A 106 -34.49 -41.04 -6.48
N GLU A 107 -34.10 -42.00 -5.63
CA GLU A 107 -33.02 -41.82 -4.65
C GLU A 107 -31.64 -41.49 -5.25
N PHE A 108 -31.40 -41.79 -6.52
CA PHE A 108 -30.12 -41.55 -7.22
C PHE A 108 -30.19 -40.44 -8.28
N THR A 109 -31.10 -39.48 -8.12
CA THR A 109 -31.31 -38.41 -9.11
C THR A 109 -30.58 -37.10 -8.77
N CYS A 110 -29.94 -37.01 -7.61
CA CYS A 110 -29.28 -35.80 -7.16
C CYS A 110 -27.95 -35.53 -7.88
N GLY A 111 -27.54 -34.26 -7.83
CA GLY A 111 -26.41 -33.73 -8.60
C GLY A 111 -26.84 -33.13 -9.93
N SER A 112 -25.91 -32.45 -10.61
CA SER A 112 -26.24 -31.74 -11.86
C SER A 112 -25.04 -31.62 -12.78
N ASN A 113 -25.29 -31.71 -14.09
CA ASN A 113 -24.27 -31.43 -15.11
C ASN A 113 -23.80 -29.97 -15.08
N LEU A 114 -24.53 -29.08 -14.39
CA LEU A 114 -24.07 -27.73 -14.10
C LEU A 114 -22.77 -27.70 -13.26
N ALA A 115 -22.41 -28.80 -12.60
CA ALA A 115 -21.14 -28.94 -11.88
C ALA A 115 -19.92 -28.58 -12.73
N TYR A 116 -19.86 -29.02 -13.99
CA TYR A 116 -18.74 -28.70 -14.88
C TYR A 116 -18.56 -27.19 -15.05
N ILE A 117 -19.63 -26.48 -15.41
CA ILE A 117 -19.58 -25.03 -15.65
C ILE A 117 -19.33 -24.30 -14.33
N TYR A 118 -19.96 -24.73 -13.24
CA TYR A 118 -19.81 -24.13 -11.91
C TYR A 118 -18.36 -24.18 -11.42
N PHE A 119 -17.74 -25.36 -11.35
CA PHE A 119 -16.39 -25.50 -10.82
C PHE A 119 -15.31 -24.93 -11.75
N ILE A 120 -15.42 -25.14 -13.07
CA ILE A 120 -14.44 -24.61 -14.03
C ILE A 120 -14.48 -23.07 -14.05
N SER A 121 -15.68 -22.47 -14.07
CA SER A 121 -15.80 -21.01 -14.04
C SER A 121 -15.29 -20.41 -12.73
N PHE A 122 -15.60 -21.05 -11.59
CA PHE A 122 -15.10 -20.62 -10.28
C PHE A 122 -13.58 -20.65 -10.23
N PHE A 123 -12.96 -21.74 -10.68
CA PHE A 123 -11.51 -21.90 -10.69
C PHE A 123 -10.82 -20.83 -11.54
N MET A 124 -11.30 -20.61 -12.77
CA MET A 124 -10.76 -19.58 -13.66
C MET A 124 -10.91 -18.17 -13.07
N LEU A 125 -12.09 -17.87 -12.52
CA LEU A 125 -12.36 -16.57 -11.91
C LEU A 125 -11.49 -16.35 -10.67
N CYS A 126 -11.34 -17.35 -9.81
CA CYS A 126 -10.52 -17.23 -8.61
C CYS A 126 -9.02 -17.08 -8.95
N ALA A 127 -8.51 -17.84 -9.92
CA ALA A 127 -7.15 -17.68 -10.41
C ALA A 127 -6.90 -16.26 -10.95
N TYR A 128 -7.84 -15.72 -11.74
CA TYR A 128 -7.79 -14.34 -12.23
C TYR A 128 -7.75 -13.32 -11.09
N LEU A 129 -8.59 -13.48 -10.05
CA LEU A 129 -8.60 -12.59 -8.89
C LEU A 129 -7.30 -12.65 -8.08
N ILE A 130 -6.75 -13.84 -7.85
CA ILE A 130 -5.48 -14.01 -7.12
C ILE A 130 -4.34 -13.33 -7.86
N ILE A 131 -4.28 -13.48 -9.19
CA ILE A 131 -3.28 -12.81 -10.02
C ILE A 131 -3.44 -11.28 -9.93
N ASN A 132 -4.68 -10.78 -10.04
CA ASN A 132 -4.93 -9.34 -9.91
C ASN A 132 -4.58 -8.79 -8.52
N LEU A 133 -4.84 -9.56 -7.46
CA LEU A 133 -4.43 -9.21 -6.10
C LEU A 133 -2.90 -9.11 -6.02
N PHE A 134 -2.19 -10.08 -6.59
CA PHE A 134 -0.72 -10.08 -6.61
C PHE A 134 -0.16 -8.89 -7.39
N ILE A 135 -0.75 -8.58 -8.55
CA ILE A 135 -0.39 -7.40 -9.36
C ILE A 135 -0.63 -6.11 -8.57
N ALA A 136 -1.78 -5.97 -7.91
CA ALA A 136 -2.09 -4.79 -7.10
C ALA A 136 -1.07 -4.60 -5.97
N VAL A 137 -0.78 -5.68 -5.22
CA VAL A 137 0.24 -5.67 -4.16
C VAL A 137 1.61 -5.28 -4.72
N ILE A 138 2.01 -5.84 -5.86
CA ILE A 138 3.28 -5.51 -6.50
C ILE A 138 3.30 -4.06 -6.93
N MET A 139 2.25 -3.52 -7.54
CA MET A 139 2.25 -2.11 -8.00
C MET A 139 2.41 -1.14 -6.82
N ASP A 140 1.69 -1.37 -5.71
CA ASP A 140 1.83 -0.54 -4.51
C ASP A 140 3.25 -0.63 -3.91
N ASN A 141 3.84 -1.83 -3.92
CA ASN A 141 5.22 -2.03 -3.47
C ASN A 141 6.24 -1.51 -4.49
N PHE A 142 5.95 -1.54 -5.79
CA PHE A 142 6.82 -1.09 -6.85
C PHE A 142 6.92 0.42 -6.86
N GLU A 143 5.83 1.15 -6.59
CA GLU A 143 5.89 2.60 -6.38
C GLU A 143 6.76 2.95 -5.16
N TYR A 144 6.75 2.13 -4.11
CA TYR A 144 7.67 2.29 -2.97
C TYR A 144 9.13 1.95 -3.32
N LEU A 145 9.36 0.89 -4.09
CA LEU A 145 10.70 0.39 -4.46
C LEU A 145 11.37 1.22 -5.57
N THR A 146 10.59 1.75 -6.50
CA THR A 146 11.05 2.61 -7.61
C THR A 146 10.94 4.10 -7.31
N ARG A 147 10.51 4.47 -6.10
CA ARG A 147 10.72 5.83 -5.59
C ARG A 147 12.23 6.03 -5.51
N ASP A 148 12.78 6.62 -6.56
CA ASP A 148 14.20 6.81 -6.79
C ASP A 148 14.90 7.30 -5.52
N TRP A 149 15.49 6.36 -4.78
CA TRP A 149 16.39 6.60 -3.65
C TRP A 149 17.62 7.41 -4.06
N THR A 150 17.80 7.60 -5.37
CA THR A 150 18.98 8.19 -6.00
C THR A 150 19.05 9.71 -5.87
N VAL A 151 17.97 10.41 -5.49
CA VAL A 151 18.00 11.89 -5.39
C VAL A 151 17.68 12.44 -4.00
N LEU A 152 16.56 12.06 -3.35
CA LEU A 152 16.21 12.57 -2.01
C LEU A 152 15.12 11.72 -1.31
N GLY A 153 15.53 10.79 -0.44
CA GLY A 153 14.60 9.99 0.40
C GLY A 153 14.18 10.67 1.72
N THR A 154 13.18 10.09 2.39
CA THR A 154 12.66 10.55 3.70
C THR A 154 13.71 10.58 4.81
N HIS A 155 14.65 9.63 4.79
CA HIS A 155 15.75 9.56 5.75
C HIS A 155 16.65 10.80 5.75
N HIS A 156 16.85 11.47 4.60
CA HIS A 156 17.60 12.73 4.55
C HIS A 156 16.85 13.87 5.23
N LEU A 157 15.51 13.89 5.14
CA LEU A 157 14.68 14.88 5.83
C LEU A 157 14.70 14.67 7.35
N ASP A 158 14.73 13.41 7.79
CA ASP A 158 14.85 13.07 9.20
C ASP A 158 16.24 13.40 9.74
N GLU A 159 17.31 13.19 8.97
CA GLU A 159 18.66 13.66 9.30
C GLU A 159 18.70 15.19 9.43
N PHE A 160 18.08 15.94 8.50
CA PHE A 160 18.00 17.39 8.58
C PHE A 160 17.29 17.87 9.86
N LYS A 161 16.13 17.29 10.20
CA LYS A 161 15.42 17.61 11.45
C LYS A 161 16.28 17.36 12.67
N ARG A 162 16.98 16.21 12.71
CA ARG A 162 17.86 15.82 13.82
C ARG A 162 19.01 16.81 14.00
N VAL A 163 19.67 17.21 12.91
CA VAL A 163 20.79 18.16 12.99
C VAL A 163 20.29 19.57 13.30
N TRP A 164 19.12 19.97 12.78
CA TRP A 164 18.50 21.26 13.14
C TRP A 164 18.20 21.35 14.63
N SER A 165 17.65 20.29 15.24
CA SER A 165 17.32 20.27 16.67
C SER A 165 18.53 20.43 17.60
N ASP A 166 19.75 20.16 17.13
CA ASP A 166 20.97 20.41 17.91
C ASP A 166 21.26 21.91 18.07
N TYR A 167 20.75 22.75 17.15
CA TYR A 167 20.96 24.21 17.12
C TYR A 167 19.75 24.96 17.66
N ASP A 168 18.54 24.51 17.35
CA ASP A 168 17.29 25.08 17.84
C ASP A 168 16.28 23.97 18.17
N PRO A 169 16.14 23.61 19.46
CA PRO A 169 15.19 22.61 19.92
C PRO A 169 13.72 22.98 19.67
N GLU A 170 13.38 24.27 19.55
CA GLU A 170 12.01 24.75 19.32
C GLU A 170 11.66 24.91 17.83
N ALA A 171 12.61 24.63 16.93
CA ALA A 171 12.45 24.66 15.47
C ALA A 171 11.86 25.96 14.91
N GLY A 172 12.27 27.09 15.49
CA GLY A 172 11.91 28.42 15.05
C GLY A 172 12.90 28.96 14.01
N HIS A 173 14.03 29.49 14.48
CA HIS A 173 14.87 30.41 13.72
C HIS A 173 16.34 30.21 14.08
N ILE A 174 17.22 30.10 13.08
CA ILE A 174 18.67 29.97 13.28
C ILE A 174 19.37 31.13 12.58
N LYS A 175 20.51 31.60 13.12
CA LYS A 175 21.33 32.61 12.44
C LYS A 175 21.91 32.05 11.13
N HIS A 176 21.94 32.86 10.08
CA HIS A 176 22.41 32.42 8.76
C HIS A 176 23.86 31.85 8.76
N ILE A 177 24.72 32.30 9.68
CA ILE A 177 26.09 31.82 9.84
C ILE A 177 26.09 30.35 10.33
N ASP A 178 25.25 30.06 11.33
CA ASP A 178 25.17 28.73 11.93
C ASP A 178 24.57 27.72 10.96
N VAL A 179 23.67 28.15 10.07
CA VAL A 179 23.10 27.34 8.98
C VAL A 179 24.21 26.77 8.07
N ILE A 180 25.24 27.55 7.76
CA ILE A 180 26.37 27.07 6.95
C ILE A 180 27.11 25.94 7.66
N THR A 181 27.34 26.09 8.97
CA THR A 181 28.00 25.06 9.78
C THR A 181 27.14 23.81 9.92
N MET A 182 25.83 23.99 10.06
CA MET A 182 24.83 22.92 10.14
C MET A 182 24.77 22.12 8.83
N LEU A 183 24.69 22.81 7.67
CA LEU A 183 24.63 22.16 6.36
C LEU A 183 25.90 21.38 6.01
N ARG A 184 27.06 21.76 6.58
CA ARG A 184 28.30 20.98 6.46
C ARG A 184 28.30 19.70 7.30
N ARG A 185 27.44 19.59 8.33
CA ARG A 185 27.28 18.35 9.12
C ARG A 185 26.40 17.31 8.43
N ILE A 186 25.47 17.76 7.58
CA ILE A 186 24.57 16.89 6.82
C ILE A 186 25.27 16.42 5.54
N GLN A 187 25.16 15.14 5.22
CA GLN A 187 25.76 14.59 3.99
C GLN A 187 24.99 15.00 2.73
N PRO A 188 25.65 15.06 1.56
CA PRO A 188 24.94 15.11 0.27
C PRO A 188 23.97 13.93 0.16
N PRO A 189 22.78 14.09 -0.47
CA PRO A 189 22.39 15.12 -1.45
C PRO A 189 21.67 16.36 -0.88
N LEU A 190 21.27 16.36 0.40
CA LEU A 190 20.57 17.50 1.02
C LEU A 190 21.54 18.51 1.66
N GLY A 191 22.62 18.01 2.27
CA GLY A 191 23.67 18.83 2.87
C GLY A 191 24.87 19.06 1.95
N PHE A 192 25.91 19.69 2.52
CA PHE A 192 27.16 19.98 1.81
C PHE A 192 28.28 18.98 2.14
N GLY A 193 28.18 18.26 3.25
CA GLY A 193 29.22 17.36 3.74
C GLY A 193 30.42 18.08 4.37
N LYS A 194 31.14 17.36 5.23
CA LYS A 194 32.22 17.92 6.09
C LYS A 194 33.38 18.53 5.29
N LEU A 195 33.66 17.92 4.13
CA LEU A 195 34.76 18.29 3.22
C LEU A 195 34.45 19.55 2.38
N CYS A 196 33.21 20.06 2.41
CA CYS A 196 32.85 21.23 1.62
C CYS A 196 33.58 22.49 2.11
N PRO A 197 34.31 23.20 1.23
CA PRO A 197 34.93 24.48 1.57
C PRO A 197 33.87 25.54 1.91
N HIS A 198 34.15 26.37 2.90
CA HIS A 198 33.22 27.40 3.37
C HIS A 198 32.73 28.31 2.24
N ARG A 199 33.62 28.72 1.33
CA ARG A 199 33.28 29.58 0.18
C ARG A 199 32.26 28.92 -0.77
N VAL A 200 32.37 27.62 -1.01
CA VAL A 200 31.44 26.88 -1.87
C VAL A 200 30.08 26.75 -1.20
N ALA A 201 30.07 26.46 0.11
CA ALA A 201 28.86 26.42 0.92
C ALA A 201 28.12 27.78 0.94
N CYS A 202 28.84 28.90 1.15
CA CYS A 202 28.28 30.24 1.08
C CYS A 202 27.69 30.54 -0.31
N LYS A 203 28.45 30.30 -1.38
CA LYS A 203 28.00 30.55 -2.75
C LYS A 203 26.72 29.77 -3.05
N ARG A 204 26.68 28.51 -2.60
CA ARG A 204 25.50 27.65 -2.76
C ARG A 204 24.33 28.19 -1.96
N LEU A 205 24.50 28.56 -0.68
CA LEU A 205 23.44 29.14 0.14
C LEU A 205 22.84 30.43 -0.49
N ILE A 206 23.69 31.31 -1.01
CA ILE A 206 23.25 32.53 -1.69
C ILE A 206 22.45 32.19 -2.96
N SER A 207 22.91 31.22 -3.75
CA SER A 207 22.18 30.79 -4.96
C SER A 207 20.81 30.15 -4.68
N MET A 208 20.57 29.66 -3.45
CA MET A 208 19.29 29.05 -3.07
C MET A 208 18.21 30.08 -2.73
N ASN A 209 18.57 31.36 -2.64
CA ASN A 209 17.66 32.47 -2.31
C ASN A 209 16.82 32.21 -1.05
N VAL A 210 17.48 31.77 0.02
CA VAL A 210 16.83 31.58 1.32
C VAL A 210 16.43 32.95 1.89
N PRO A 211 15.16 33.17 2.22
CA PRO A 211 14.72 34.45 2.76
C PRO A 211 15.33 34.70 4.15
N LEU A 212 15.85 35.91 4.34
CA LEU A 212 16.48 36.37 5.56
C LEU A 212 15.56 37.33 6.30
N HIS A 213 15.41 37.13 7.60
CA HIS A 213 14.76 38.10 8.47
C HIS A 213 15.66 39.30 8.76
N PRO A 214 15.10 40.47 9.16
CA PRO A 214 15.88 41.68 9.44
C PRO A 214 16.93 41.53 10.55
N ASP A 215 16.75 40.54 11.43
CA ASP A 215 17.67 40.19 12.51
C ASP A 215 18.81 39.25 12.07
N GLY A 216 18.86 38.88 10.79
CA GLY A 216 19.87 37.97 10.21
C GLY A 216 19.60 36.49 10.48
N THR A 217 18.38 36.12 10.89
CA THR A 217 17.94 34.74 11.09
C THR A 217 17.19 34.19 9.87
N VAL A 218 17.09 32.86 9.78
CA VAL A 218 16.32 32.12 8.78
C VAL A 218 15.43 31.09 9.47
N THR A 219 14.28 30.79 8.87
CA THR A 219 13.32 29.83 9.43
C THR A 219 13.57 28.41 8.93
N PHE A 220 13.14 27.42 9.74
CA PHE A 220 13.22 26.00 9.40
C PHE A 220 12.58 25.69 8.05
N ASN A 221 11.33 26.14 7.86
CA ASN A 221 10.53 25.80 6.69
C ASN A 221 11.12 26.41 5.40
N ALA A 222 11.54 27.67 5.44
CA ALA A 222 12.14 28.33 4.28
C ALA A 222 13.47 27.68 3.90
N THR A 223 14.31 27.36 4.89
CA THR A 223 15.62 26.72 4.66
C THR A 223 15.45 25.32 4.07
N LEU A 224 14.57 24.50 4.67
CA LEU A 224 14.31 23.14 4.19
C LEU A 224 13.75 23.16 2.76
N PHE A 225 12.77 24.02 2.49
CA PHE A 225 12.17 24.11 1.16
C PHE A 225 13.19 24.55 0.10
N ALA A 226 14.04 25.54 0.41
CA ALA A 226 15.08 25.99 -0.50
C ALA A 226 16.07 24.86 -0.83
N LEU A 227 16.51 24.09 0.18
CA LEU A 227 17.40 22.95 -0.02
C LEU A 227 16.77 21.87 -0.90
N VAL A 228 15.52 21.49 -0.61
CA VAL A 228 14.77 20.49 -1.40
C VAL A 228 14.59 20.98 -2.84
N ARG A 229 14.20 22.25 -3.02
CA ARG A 229 14.02 22.89 -4.33
C ARG A 229 15.31 22.84 -5.15
N THR A 230 16.44 23.17 -4.53
CA THR A 230 17.74 23.18 -5.21
C THR A 230 18.25 21.77 -5.52
N SER A 231 18.11 20.81 -4.60
CA SER A 231 18.53 19.42 -4.85
C SER A 231 17.69 18.75 -5.94
N LEU A 232 16.41 19.08 -6.05
CA LEU A 232 15.50 18.58 -7.10
C LEU A 232 15.46 19.44 -8.37
N LYS A 233 16.23 20.55 -8.43
CA LYS A 233 16.24 21.52 -9.53
C LYS A 233 14.84 22.01 -9.94
N ILE A 234 13.96 22.23 -8.96
CA ILE A 234 12.59 22.68 -9.22
C ILE A 234 12.61 24.16 -9.55
N LYS A 235 12.38 24.50 -10.83
CA LYS A 235 12.09 25.87 -11.28
C LYS A 235 13.12 26.88 -10.76
N THR A 236 14.40 26.62 -11.00
CA THR A 236 15.51 27.36 -10.34
C THR A 236 15.92 28.63 -11.07
N GLU A 237 15.72 28.75 -12.39
CA GLU A 237 16.18 29.90 -13.19
C GLU A 237 15.17 30.20 -14.33
N PRO A 238 14.79 31.47 -14.58
CA PRO A 238 15.03 32.68 -13.78
C PRO A 238 14.18 32.70 -12.51
N ILE A 239 14.80 32.98 -11.35
CA ILE A 239 14.20 32.68 -10.04
C ILE A 239 12.90 33.45 -9.76
N ASP A 240 12.81 34.72 -10.14
CA ASP A 240 11.66 35.58 -9.82
C ASP A 240 10.39 35.15 -10.59
N GLN A 241 10.53 34.93 -11.90
CA GLN A 241 9.42 34.44 -12.73
C GLN A 241 8.97 33.04 -12.27
N GLN A 242 9.94 32.19 -11.94
CA GLN A 242 9.68 30.85 -11.46
C GLN A 242 9.07 30.83 -10.05
N ASN A 243 9.40 31.79 -9.18
CA ASN A 243 8.79 31.95 -7.85
C ASN A 243 7.29 32.24 -7.97
N VAL A 244 6.91 33.17 -8.86
CA VAL A 244 5.49 33.49 -9.10
C VAL A 244 4.72 32.27 -9.59
N GLU A 245 5.26 31.54 -10.56
CA GLU A 245 4.60 30.37 -11.12
C GLU A 245 4.53 29.20 -10.10
N LEU A 246 5.62 28.96 -9.37
CA LEU A 246 5.68 27.95 -8.31
C LEU A 246 4.66 28.25 -7.20
N LYS A 247 4.53 29.52 -6.82
CA LYS A 247 3.56 29.98 -5.83
C LYS A 247 2.11 29.72 -6.25
N LEU A 248 1.79 29.91 -7.53
CA LEU A 248 0.47 29.58 -8.08
C LEU A 248 0.20 28.07 -8.03
N ILE A 249 1.19 27.24 -8.38
CA ILE A 249 1.07 25.78 -8.34
C ILE A 249 0.90 25.31 -6.89
N ILE A 250 1.73 25.80 -5.97
CA ILE A 250 1.67 25.42 -4.56
C ILE A 250 0.37 25.84 -3.91
N LYS A 251 -0.17 27.03 -4.22
CA LYS A 251 -1.50 27.44 -3.72
C LYS A 251 -2.62 26.49 -4.16
N LYS A 252 -2.50 25.86 -5.34
CA LYS A 252 -3.46 24.84 -5.82
C LYS A 252 -3.30 23.50 -5.10
N LEU A 253 -2.06 23.10 -4.82
CA LEU A 253 -1.73 21.82 -4.17
C LEU A 253 -1.98 21.87 -2.65
N TRP A 254 -1.59 22.95 -1.99
CA TRP A 254 -1.60 23.12 -0.54
C TRP A 254 -2.81 23.92 -0.05
N LYS A 255 -4.02 23.36 -0.28
CA LYS A 255 -5.29 24.05 -0.04
C LYS A 255 -5.51 24.52 1.41
N HIS A 256 -4.93 23.83 2.39
CA HIS A 256 -5.11 24.12 3.82
C HIS A 256 -3.94 24.86 4.46
N THR A 257 -2.91 25.22 3.69
CA THR A 257 -1.73 25.89 4.23
C THR A 257 -1.96 27.40 4.34
N LYS A 258 -1.56 27.98 5.49
CA LYS A 258 -1.65 29.42 5.73
C LYS A 258 -0.86 30.16 4.65
N HIS A 259 -1.49 31.16 4.02
CA HIS A 259 -0.86 31.91 2.92
C HIS A 259 0.43 32.60 3.35
N LYS A 260 0.48 33.08 4.61
CA LYS A 260 1.70 33.64 5.21
C LYS A 260 2.90 32.70 5.14
N LEU A 261 2.69 31.40 5.35
CA LEU A 261 3.78 30.41 5.26
C LEU A 261 4.26 30.22 3.82
N ILE A 262 3.35 30.29 2.84
CA ILE A 262 3.71 30.20 1.42
C ILE A 262 4.52 31.45 1.01
N ASP A 263 4.13 32.62 1.50
CA ASP A 263 4.85 33.87 1.25
C ASP A 263 6.22 33.91 1.93
N GLU A 264 6.33 33.29 3.10
CA GLU A 264 7.59 33.14 3.84
C GLU A 264 8.56 32.17 3.15
N VAL A 265 8.03 31.06 2.61
CA VAL A 265 8.85 30.01 1.99
C VAL A 265 9.22 30.34 0.54
N ILE A 266 8.36 31.07 -0.17
CA ILE A 266 8.58 31.52 -1.55
C ILE A 266 8.46 33.05 -1.58
N PRO A 267 9.59 33.76 -1.44
CA PRO A 267 9.61 35.20 -1.59
C PRO A 267 9.22 35.60 -3.03
N PRO A 268 8.66 36.81 -3.21
CA PRO A 268 8.29 37.33 -4.53
C PRO A 268 9.49 37.39 -5.49
#